data_AF-A0A813YDR5-F1
#
_entry.id   AF-A0A813YDR5-F1
#
_cell.length_a   1.000
_cell.length_b   1.000
_cell.length_c   1.000
_cell.angle_alpha   90.00
_cell.angle_beta   90.00
_cell.angle_gamma   90.00
#
_symmetry.space_group_name_H-M   'P 1'
#
loop_
_entity.id
_entity.type
_entity.pdbx_description
1 polymer ?
#
loop_
_entity_poly.entity_id
_entity_poly.type
_entity_poly.pdbx_seq_one_letter_code
_entity_poly.pdbx_strand_id
1 'polypeptide(L)'
;MKRCYFDDKITFPISKSIKRLRDYDEQKQLIKCDRSLEHRKKIQRISQKEEEEEEEEQQYHCQVYLKLFPSTLKCSLDVIVKPINKQTKDSDDIDSILIAKSRIPKTIKPGVIRVRLVSALFSADIDVHEDPSLIKLETIKNQSYHNHFDKQFALILKNSQIGPGAIGKLFIEFLDPSNGSYTNNPPIFELNLNLASQYKIPLTSSHQKSDDNVICSSLKCGCILSSDQSRLSISDKCNLILDDMKLVHRLAEPLRCLWKSIGRELSPCFSEIDLDDFNQRYFLSEGNQECTYQLLREWYTRDPHQANIRYLLTRLQLPFHIVMTIHNNVVRTFSLS
;
A
#
# COMPACT_ATOMS: atom_id res chain seq x y z
N MET A 1 37.71 -52.08 -68.39
CA MET A 1 37.05 -52.20 -67.07
C MET A 1 37.24 -53.60 -66.53
N LYS A 2 38.06 -53.80 -65.49
CA LYS A 2 38.15 -55.07 -64.75
C LYS A 2 37.42 -54.88 -63.42
N ARG A 3 36.32 -55.63 -63.22
CA ARG A 3 35.60 -55.68 -61.94
C ARG A 3 36.30 -56.71 -61.06
N CYS A 4 36.87 -56.27 -59.94
CA CYS A 4 37.29 -57.16 -58.86
C CYS A 4 36.06 -57.44 -57.98
N TYR A 5 35.65 -58.71 -57.91
CA TYR A 5 34.69 -59.18 -56.91
C TYR A 5 35.43 -59.33 -55.58
N PHE A 6 34.99 -58.59 -54.56
CA PHE A 6 35.35 -58.88 -53.18
C PHE A 6 34.37 -59.93 -52.64
N ASP A 7 34.93 -61.01 -52.10
CA ASP A 7 34.19 -62.13 -51.53
C ASP A 7 33.89 -61.79 -50.06
N ASP A 8 32.61 -61.64 -49.70
CA ASP A 8 32.10 -61.16 -48.40
C ASP A 8 32.27 -62.18 -47.24
N LYS A 9 33.19 -63.14 -47.35
CA LYS A 9 33.36 -64.24 -46.39
C LYS A 9 34.70 -64.25 -45.67
N ILE A 10 35.30 -63.08 -45.45
CA ILE A 10 36.46 -62.96 -44.56
C ILE A 10 35.97 -62.57 -43.15
N THR A 11 35.48 -63.55 -42.39
CA THR A 11 35.37 -63.41 -40.93
C THR A 11 36.75 -63.52 -40.32
N PHE A 12 37.37 -62.38 -40.04
CA PHE A 12 38.58 -62.36 -39.22
C PHE A 12 38.22 -62.84 -37.80
N PRO A 13 38.94 -63.82 -37.23
CA PRO A 13 38.75 -64.18 -35.84
C PRO A 13 39.13 -62.97 -34.99
N ILE A 14 38.11 -62.28 -34.47
CA ILE A 14 38.30 -61.21 -33.50
C ILE A 14 39.07 -61.83 -32.35
N SER A 15 40.33 -61.38 -32.18
CA SER A 15 41.20 -61.96 -31.16
C SER A 15 40.51 -61.88 -29.81
N LYS A 16 40.69 -62.89 -28.95
CA LYS A 16 40.09 -62.92 -27.60
C LYS A 16 40.37 -61.62 -26.81
N SER A 17 41.43 -60.90 -27.16
CA SER A 17 41.81 -59.60 -26.60
C SER A 17 40.87 -58.46 -27.00
N ILE A 18 40.37 -58.42 -28.23
CA ILE A 18 39.44 -57.38 -28.71
C ILE A 18 38.04 -57.59 -28.12
N LYS A 19 37.61 -58.85 -27.93
CA LYS A 19 36.34 -59.14 -27.25
C LYS A 19 36.36 -58.69 -25.79
N ARG A 20 37.45 -58.96 -25.07
CA ARG A 20 37.64 -58.48 -23.68
C ARG A 20 37.63 -56.95 -23.55
N LEU A 21 38.14 -56.23 -24.55
CA LEU A 21 38.13 -54.76 -24.53
C LEU A 21 36.70 -54.19 -24.72
N ARG A 22 35.89 -54.78 -25.61
CA ARG A 22 34.47 -54.40 -25.72
C ARG A 22 33.67 -54.69 -24.45
N ASP A 23 33.85 -55.88 -23.89
CA ASP A 23 33.14 -56.27 -22.66
C ASP A 23 33.53 -55.34 -21.48
N TYR A 24 34.78 -54.86 -21.45
CA TYR A 24 35.26 -53.92 -20.43
C TYR A 24 34.70 -52.49 -20.62
N ASP A 25 34.58 -52.02 -21.87
CA ASP A 25 33.99 -50.71 -22.15
C ASP A 25 32.48 -50.70 -21.92
N GLU A 26 31.77 -51.79 -22.25
CA GLU A 26 30.33 -51.95 -21.94
C GLU A 26 30.08 -51.98 -20.42
N GLN A 27 30.92 -52.70 -19.65
CA GLN A 27 30.84 -52.68 -18.18
C GLN A 27 31.17 -51.30 -17.59
N LYS A 28 32.17 -50.58 -18.13
CA LYS A 28 32.48 -49.20 -17.69
C LYS A 28 31.34 -48.23 -17.99
N GLN A 29 30.63 -48.40 -19.11
CA GLN A 29 29.47 -47.58 -19.46
C GLN A 29 28.27 -47.86 -18.55
N LEU A 30 28.00 -49.14 -18.23
CA LEU A 30 26.96 -49.53 -17.26
C LEU A 30 27.24 -48.96 -15.86
N ILE A 31 28.48 -49.06 -15.36
CA ILE A 31 28.88 -48.52 -14.05
C ILE A 31 28.80 -46.98 -14.01
N LYS A 32 29.07 -46.28 -15.12
CA LYS A 32 28.87 -44.82 -15.22
C LYS A 32 27.38 -44.44 -15.23
N CYS A 33 26.52 -45.26 -15.83
CA CYS A 33 25.08 -45.01 -15.88
C CYS A 33 24.40 -45.21 -14.52
N ASP A 34 24.75 -46.27 -13.78
CA ASP A 34 24.14 -46.53 -12.46
C ASP A 34 24.58 -45.52 -11.41
N ARG A 35 25.86 -45.12 -11.41
CA ARG A 35 26.34 -44.02 -10.56
C ARG A 35 25.67 -42.68 -10.88
N SER A 36 25.30 -42.44 -12.13
CA SER A 36 24.55 -41.25 -12.56
C SER A 36 23.10 -41.28 -12.04
N LEU A 37 22.44 -42.44 -12.06
CA LEU A 37 21.07 -42.59 -11.57
C LEU A 37 20.99 -42.50 -10.04
N GLU A 38 21.88 -43.17 -9.31
CA GLU A 38 21.94 -43.06 -7.84
C GLU A 38 22.29 -41.66 -7.38
N HIS A 39 23.23 -40.99 -8.07
CA HIS A 39 23.57 -39.60 -7.76
C HIS A 39 22.41 -38.64 -8.02
N ARG A 40 21.67 -38.82 -9.13
CA ARG A 40 20.43 -38.04 -9.40
C ARG A 40 19.36 -38.29 -8.34
N LYS A 41 19.14 -39.54 -7.92
CA LYS A 41 18.20 -39.86 -6.83
C LYS A 41 18.65 -39.25 -5.50
N LYS A 42 19.95 -39.24 -5.22
CA LYS A 42 20.51 -38.60 -4.02
C LYS A 42 20.34 -37.09 -4.05
N ILE A 43 20.61 -36.44 -5.18
CA ILE A 43 20.37 -35.00 -5.37
C ILE A 43 18.88 -34.68 -5.22
N GLN A 44 17.99 -35.47 -5.81
CA GLN A 44 16.54 -35.28 -5.64
C GLN A 44 16.11 -35.42 -4.19
N ARG A 45 16.62 -36.40 -3.44
CA ARG A 45 16.32 -36.54 -2.01
C ARG A 45 16.87 -35.39 -1.17
N ILE A 46 18.06 -34.89 -1.50
CA ILE A 46 18.63 -33.72 -0.81
C ILE A 46 17.80 -32.48 -1.13
N SER A 47 17.45 -32.24 -2.40
CA SER A 47 16.58 -31.13 -2.81
C SER A 47 15.21 -31.20 -2.15
N GLN A 48 14.59 -32.38 -2.09
CA GLN A 48 13.30 -32.56 -1.41
C GLN A 48 13.41 -32.36 0.10
N LYS A 49 14.49 -32.82 0.72
CA LYS A 49 14.71 -32.64 2.16
C LYS A 49 15.06 -31.20 2.52
N GLU A 50 15.80 -30.50 1.66
CA GLU A 50 16.08 -29.07 1.79
C GLU A 50 14.81 -28.24 1.60
N GLU A 51 13.93 -28.60 0.64
CA GLU A 51 12.61 -27.98 0.49
C GLU A 51 11.71 -28.24 1.71
N GLU A 52 11.67 -29.46 2.25
CA GLU A 52 10.92 -29.79 3.46
C GLU A 52 11.47 -29.07 4.71
N GLU A 53 12.80 -28.96 4.88
CA GLU A 53 13.43 -28.23 5.99
C GLU A 53 13.27 -26.70 5.84
N GLU A 54 13.28 -26.14 4.62
CA GLU A 54 12.98 -24.72 4.39
C GLU A 54 11.49 -24.39 4.58
N GLU A 55 10.58 -25.34 4.36
CA GLU A 55 9.15 -25.17 4.62
C GLU A 55 8.81 -25.16 6.12
N GLU A 56 9.63 -25.77 6.98
CA GLU A 56 9.32 -25.97 8.41
C GLU A 56 9.51 -24.72 9.30
N GLU A 57 10.17 -23.64 8.83
CA GLU A 57 10.45 -22.47 9.69
C GLU A 57 10.08 -21.10 9.11
N GLN A 58 9.28 -21.03 8.03
CA GLN A 58 8.82 -19.72 7.55
C GLN A 58 7.85 -19.06 8.54
N GLN A 59 8.38 -18.10 9.27
CA GLN A 59 7.62 -17.25 10.18
C GLN A 59 7.18 -15.96 9.47
N TYR A 60 5.99 -15.47 9.82
CA TYR A 60 5.44 -14.23 9.28
C TYR A 60 5.18 -13.22 10.40
N HIS A 61 5.43 -11.93 10.13
CA HIS A 61 4.97 -10.82 10.94
C HIS A 61 3.57 -10.37 10.51
N CYS A 62 2.64 -10.41 11.45
CA CYS A 62 1.31 -9.81 11.34
C CYS A 62 1.30 -8.42 11.96
N GLN A 63 0.86 -7.43 11.21
CA GLN A 63 0.69 -6.05 11.64
C GLN A 63 -0.69 -5.56 11.24
N VAL A 64 -1.27 -4.69 12.06
CA VAL A 64 -2.63 -4.20 11.86
C VAL A 64 -2.64 -2.69 11.82
N TYR A 65 -3.37 -2.14 10.86
CA TYR A 65 -3.54 -0.71 10.64
C TYR A 65 -5.02 -0.40 10.55
N LEU A 66 -5.48 0.62 11.26
CA LEU A 66 -6.82 1.16 11.11
C LEU A 66 -6.71 2.53 10.46
N LYS A 67 -7.30 2.68 9.29
CA LYS A 67 -7.33 3.90 8.47
C LYS A 67 -8.73 4.51 8.51
N LEU A 68 -8.83 5.84 8.63
CA LEU A 68 -10.07 6.61 8.45
C LEU A 68 -10.07 7.23 7.06
N PHE A 69 -11.24 7.23 6.42
CA PHE A 69 -11.53 8.07 5.27
C PHE A 69 -12.41 9.23 5.73
N PRO A 70 -11.84 10.44 5.95
CA PRO A 70 -12.57 11.54 6.57
C PRO A 70 -13.81 11.99 5.78
N SER A 71 -13.78 11.80 4.46
CA SER A 71 -14.87 12.17 3.55
C SER A 71 -16.13 11.34 3.75
N THR A 72 -16.00 10.05 4.11
CA THR A 72 -17.11 9.10 4.17
C THR A 72 -17.39 8.59 5.58
N LEU A 73 -16.52 8.91 6.55
CA LEU A 73 -16.49 8.29 7.88
C LEU A 73 -16.38 6.76 7.85
N LYS A 74 -15.98 6.20 6.69
CA LYS A 74 -15.64 4.79 6.57
C LYS A 74 -14.23 4.58 7.10
N CYS A 75 -14.01 3.41 7.68
CA CYS A 75 -12.69 2.97 8.11
C CYS A 75 -12.29 1.71 7.34
N SER A 76 -11.00 1.57 7.08
CA SER A 76 -10.42 0.29 6.69
C SER A 76 -9.59 -0.26 7.84
N LEU A 77 -9.81 -1.51 8.21
CA LEU A 77 -8.88 -2.24 9.07
C LEU A 77 -8.06 -3.20 8.20
N ASP A 78 -6.80 -2.86 7.99
CA ASP A 78 -5.86 -3.62 7.19
C ASP A 78 -5.08 -4.57 8.11
N VAL A 79 -5.18 -5.87 7.84
CA VAL A 79 -4.40 -6.91 8.52
C VAL A 79 -3.36 -7.40 7.53
N ILE A 80 -2.11 -7.01 7.77
CA ILE A 80 -1.00 -7.25 6.87
C ILE A 80 -0.10 -8.34 7.43
N VAL A 81 0.09 -9.43 6.70
CA VAL A 81 1.00 -10.51 7.06
C VAL A 81 2.16 -10.56 6.07
N LYS A 82 3.39 -10.41 6.57
CA LYS A 82 4.62 -10.34 5.77
C LYS A 82 5.65 -11.35 6.26
N PRO A 83 6.48 -11.96 5.38
CA PRO A 83 7.61 -12.78 5.81
C PRO A 83 8.61 -11.95 6.61
N ILE A 84 9.19 -12.50 7.69
CA ILE A 84 10.13 -11.77 8.56
C ILE A 84 11.35 -11.25 7.79
N ASN A 85 11.81 -11.98 6.78
CA ASN A 85 13.05 -11.67 6.05
C ASN A 85 12.89 -10.61 4.94
N LYS A 86 11.68 -10.07 4.72
CA LYS A 86 11.42 -9.15 3.61
C LYS A 86 11.08 -7.75 4.12
N GLN A 87 12.01 -6.81 3.93
CA GLN A 87 11.70 -5.39 4.08
C GLN A 87 10.76 -4.96 2.96
N THR A 88 9.60 -4.44 3.31
CA THR A 88 8.67 -3.80 2.38
C THR A 88 8.75 -2.29 2.53
N LYS A 89 8.72 -1.56 1.41
CA LYS A 89 8.36 -0.15 1.42
C LYS A 89 6.87 -0.05 1.74
N ASP A 90 6.52 0.66 2.80
CA ASP A 90 5.12 0.95 3.09
C ASP A 90 4.57 1.85 1.98
N SER A 91 3.49 1.42 1.31
CA SER A 91 2.76 2.26 0.37
C SER A 91 1.79 3.11 1.18
N ASP A 92 2.11 4.39 1.34
CA ASP A 92 1.22 5.34 1.99
C ASP A 92 0.07 5.68 1.04
N ASP A 93 -1.14 5.20 1.35
CA ASP A 93 -2.37 5.66 0.70
C ASP A 93 -2.62 7.12 1.07
N ILE A 94 -2.46 8.01 0.10
CA ILE A 94 -2.46 9.49 0.25
C ILE A 94 -3.75 10.03 0.88
N ASP A 95 -4.88 9.34 0.71
CA ASP A 95 -6.20 9.84 1.14
C ASP A 95 -6.68 9.29 2.49
N SER A 96 -5.92 8.40 3.11
CA SER A 96 -6.31 7.75 4.36
C SER A 96 -5.55 8.31 5.56
N ILE A 97 -6.23 8.46 6.70
CA ILE A 97 -5.59 8.88 7.95
C ILE A 97 -5.38 7.65 8.82
N LEU A 98 -4.13 7.34 9.18
CA LEU A 98 -3.82 6.27 10.11
C LEU A 98 -4.32 6.64 11.52
N ILE A 99 -5.37 5.95 11.97
CA ILE A 99 -6.02 6.15 13.28
C ILE A 99 -5.31 5.37 14.38
N ALA A 100 -5.02 4.10 14.09
CA ALA A 100 -4.43 3.18 15.04
C ALA A 100 -3.53 2.18 14.31
N LYS A 101 -2.50 1.73 15.01
CA LYS A 101 -1.64 0.62 14.56
C LYS A 101 -1.34 -0.32 15.72
N SER A 102 -1.17 -1.60 15.43
CA SER A 102 -0.64 -2.54 16.41
C SER A 102 0.76 -2.09 16.84
N ARG A 103 1.03 -2.01 18.15
CA ARG A 103 2.31 -1.52 18.69
C ARG A 103 3.51 -2.41 18.32
N ILE A 104 3.31 -3.73 18.34
CA ILE A 104 4.35 -4.72 18.12
C ILE A 104 3.80 -5.74 17.12
N PRO A 105 4.43 -5.91 15.94
CA PRO A 105 4.09 -6.99 15.02
C PRO A 105 4.18 -8.34 15.71
N LYS A 106 3.24 -9.24 15.42
CA LYS A 106 3.18 -10.57 16.03
C LYS A 106 3.60 -11.64 15.05
N THR A 107 4.37 -12.62 15.51
CA THR A 107 4.81 -13.72 14.66
C THR A 107 3.71 -14.77 14.55
N ILE A 108 3.31 -15.13 13.33
CA ILE A 108 2.35 -16.19 13.03
C ILE A 108 3.01 -17.25 12.15
N LYS A 109 2.58 -18.51 12.34
CA LYS A 109 2.93 -19.65 11.51
C LYS A 109 2.06 -19.71 10.24
N PRO A 110 2.48 -20.43 9.20
CA PRO A 110 1.61 -20.75 8.07
C PRO A 110 0.39 -21.56 8.53
N GLY A 111 -0.72 -21.44 7.80
CA GLY A 111 -1.96 -22.15 8.12
C GLY A 111 -3.22 -21.34 7.86
N VAL A 112 -4.37 -21.93 8.19
CA VAL A 112 -5.66 -21.24 8.11
C VAL A 112 -5.86 -20.42 9.38
N ILE A 113 -6.09 -19.11 9.22
CA ILE A 113 -6.40 -18.19 10.31
C ILE A 113 -7.82 -17.68 10.20
N ARG A 114 -8.44 -17.44 11.35
CA ARG A 114 -9.67 -16.68 11.51
C ARG A 114 -9.33 -15.33 12.12
N VAL A 115 -9.68 -14.27 11.42
CA VAL A 115 -9.53 -12.90 11.90
C VAL A 115 -10.91 -12.38 12.30
N ARG A 116 -11.06 -11.92 13.53
CA ARG A 116 -12.33 -11.46 14.10
C ARG A 116 -12.18 -10.13 14.81
N LEU A 117 -12.92 -9.12 14.37
CA LEU A 117 -12.95 -7.81 15.03
C LEU A 117 -14.12 -7.73 16.02
N VAL A 118 -13.82 -7.41 17.27
CA VAL A 118 -14.82 -7.10 18.30
C VAL A 118 -14.68 -5.64 18.69
N SER A 119 -15.69 -4.85 18.33
CA SER A 119 -15.75 -3.43 18.70
C SER A 119 -17.19 -2.97 18.90
N ALA A 120 -17.38 -2.12 19.91
CA ALA A 120 -18.64 -1.39 20.11
C ALA A 120 -18.75 -0.16 19.19
N LEU A 121 -17.62 0.33 18.66
CA LEU A 121 -17.55 1.58 17.89
C LEU A 121 -17.71 1.36 16.39
N PHE A 122 -17.43 0.15 15.90
CA PHE A 122 -17.49 -0.18 14.47
C PHE A 122 -18.66 -1.12 14.15
N SER A 123 -19.20 -0.99 12.94
CA SER A 123 -20.07 -1.97 12.27
C SER A 123 -19.48 -2.32 10.91
N ALA A 124 -19.85 -3.47 10.36
CA ALA A 124 -19.54 -3.81 8.97
C ALA A 124 -20.22 -2.83 8.02
N ASP A 125 -19.54 -2.48 6.94
CA ASP A 125 -20.11 -1.75 5.81
C ASP A 125 -20.87 -2.72 4.89
N ILE A 126 -22.16 -2.89 5.16
CA ILE A 126 -23.03 -3.84 4.45
C ILE A 126 -23.17 -3.46 2.97
N ASP A 127 -23.04 -2.18 2.64
CA ASP A 127 -23.19 -1.66 1.28
C ASP A 127 -22.08 -2.14 0.35
N VAL A 128 -20.90 -2.47 0.90
CA VAL A 128 -19.78 -3.08 0.16
C VAL A 128 -19.68 -4.59 0.38
N HIS A 129 -20.78 -5.21 0.85
CA HIS A 129 -20.89 -6.64 1.12
C HIS A 129 -19.92 -7.16 2.19
N GLU A 130 -19.60 -6.33 3.19
CA GLU A 130 -18.81 -6.79 4.34
C GLU A 130 -19.64 -7.70 5.26
N ASP A 131 -19.00 -8.71 5.84
CA ASP A 131 -19.68 -9.64 6.75
C ASP A 131 -20.08 -8.93 8.06
N PRO A 132 -21.37 -8.91 8.44
CA PRO A 132 -21.84 -8.30 9.69
C PRO A 132 -21.19 -8.86 10.97
N SER A 133 -20.73 -10.11 10.92
CA SER A 133 -20.01 -10.74 12.03
C SER A 133 -18.57 -10.22 12.19
N LEU A 134 -18.04 -9.53 11.17
CA LEU A 134 -16.66 -9.06 11.10
C LEU A 134 -15.65 -10.19 11.32
N ILE A 135 -15.95 -11.35 10.73
CA ILE A 135 -15.11 -12.55 10.74
C ILE A 135 -14.65 -12.82 9.31
N LYS A 136 -13.35 -13.04 9.11
CA LYS A 136 -12.77 -13.49 7.84
C LYS A 136 -11.91 -14.73 8.06
N LEU A 137 -12.01 -15.68 7.14
CA LEU A 137 -11.21 -16.91 7.11
C LEU A 137 -10.19 -16.82 5.99
N GLU A 138 -8.94 -17.09 6.32
CA GLU A 138 -7.83 -16.85 5.40
C GLU A 138 -6.78 -17.94 5.50
N THR A 139 -6.20 -18.30 4.37
CA THR A 139 -5.16 -19.34 4.33
C THR A 139 -3.82 -18.70 4.02
N ILE A 140 -2.92 -18.72 5.00
CA ILE A 140 -1.51 -18.35 4.82
C ILE A 140 -0.83 -19.56 4.18
N LYS A 141 -0.61 -19.50 2.88
CA LYS A 141 0.11 -20.53 2.12
C LYS A 141 1.60 -20.20 2.08
N ASN A 142 2.44 -21.24 2.10
CA ASN A 142 3.89 -21.15 1.90
C ASN A 142 4.32 -20.73 0.47
N GLN A 143 3.41 -20.20 -0.36
CA GLN A 143 3.73 -19.95 -1.75
C GLN A 143 4.63 -18.71 -1.93
N SER A 144 5.69 -18.93 -2.69
CA SER A 144 6.89 -18.12 -2.87
C SER A 144 6.67 -16.62 -3.17
N TYR A 145 7.44 -15.82 -2.43
CA TYR A 145 7.94 -14.46 -2.69
C TYR A 145 6.99 -13.26 -2.91
N HIS A 146 5.71 -13.39 -3.26
CA HIS A 146 4.93 -12.19 -3.65
C HIS A 146 3.55 -12.00 -3.01
N ASN A 147 3.04 -12.97 -2.24
CA ASN A 147 1.73 -12.83 -1.63
C ASN A 147 1.85 -12.12 -0.28
N HIS A 148 1.90 -10.79 -0.34
CA HIS A 148 1.48 -9.99 0.80
C HIS A 148 0.01 -10.28 1.04
N PHE A 149 -0.29 -10.80 2.23
CA PHE A 149 -1.66 -10.89 2.67
C PHE A 149 -2.05 -9.50 3.15
N ASP A 150 -2.96 -8.88 2.42
CA ASP A 150 -3.64 -7.67 2.84
C ASP A 150 -5.14 -7.99 2.88
N LYS A 151 -5.70 -8.03 4.09
CA LYS A 151 -7.15 -8.09 4.26
C LYS A 151 -7.63 -6.83 4.90
N GLN A 152 -8.59 -6.24 4.22
CA GLN A 152 -9.24 -5.02 4.60
C GLN A 152 -10.63 -5.36 5.11
N PHE A 153 -10.98 -4.92 6.31
CA PHE A 153 -12.37 -4.86 6.74
C PHE A 153 -12.91 -3.47 6.41
N ALA A 154 -14.02 -3.42 5.68
CA ALA A 154 -14.74 -2.18 5.46
C ALA A 154 -15.68 -1.92 6.65
N LEU A 155 -15.38 -0.86 7.39
CA LEU A 155 -16.05 -0.55 8.65
C LEU A 155 -16.76 0.80 8.56
N ILE A 156 -17.91 0.89 9.22
CA ILE A 156 -18.62 2.14 9.48
C ILE A 156 -18.45 2.47 10.96
N LEU A 157 -18.05 3.71 11.24
CA LEU A 157 -17.97 4.22 12.60
C LEU A 157 -19.37 4.60 13.12
N LYS A 158 -19.81 3.97 14.22
CA LYS A 158 -21.15 4.19 14.81
C LYS A 158 -21.28 5.52 15.55
N ASN A 159 -20.19 6.01 16.14
CA ASN A 159 -20.16 7.23 16.95
C ASN A 159 -19.11 8.21 16.43
N SER A 160 -19.51 9.47 16.26
CA SER A 160 -18.65 10.53 15.71
C SER A 160 -17.55 11.03 16.66
N GLN A 161 -17.62 10.71 17.94
CA GLN A 161 -16.60 11.08 18.93
C GLN A 161 -15.84 9.84 19.39
N ILE A 162 -14.57 9.75 19.01
CA ILE A 162 -13.67 8.71 19.48
C ILE A 162 -12.73 9.35 20.51
N GLY A 163 -12.93 9.00 21.78
CA GLY A 163 -12.00 9.36 22.85
C GLY A 163 -10.67 8.62 22.73
N PRO A 164 -9.62 9.05 23.44
CA PRO A 164 -8.38 8.31 23.51
C PRO A 164 -8.62 6.99 24.27
N GLY A 165 -7.98 5.91 23.85
CA GLY A 165 -8.11 4.60 24.52
C GLY A 165 -8.42 3.45 23.56
N ALA A 166 -8.89 2.35 24.14
CA ALA A 166 -9.20 1.12 23.41
C ALA A 166 -10.48 1.29 22.57
N ILE A 167 -10.34 1.13 21.25
CA ILE A 167 -11.44 1.28 20.29
C ILE A 167 -11.99 -0.07 19.80
N GLY A 168 -11.26 -1.16 20.06
CA GLY A 168 -11.67 -2.50 19.68
C GLY A 168 -10.58 -3.52 19.98
N LYS A 169 -10.94 -4.79 19.84
CA LYS A 169 -10.05 -5.93 19.97
C LYS A 169 -10.09 -6.75 18.69
N LEU A 170 -8.94 -6.99 18.09
CA LEU A 170 -8.80 -7.92 16.98
C LEU A 170 -8.29 -9.25 17.51
N PHE A 171 -8.99 -10.33 17.19
CA PHE A 171 -8.60 -11.69 17.48
C PHE A 171 -8.10 -12.37 16.22
N ILE A 172 -6.94 -13.02 16.31
CA ILE A 172 -6.41 -13.88 15.26
C ILE A 172 -6.25 -15.27 15.85
N GLU A 173 -6.93 -16.24 15.25
CA GLU A 173 -7.09 -17.60 15.76
C GLU A 173 -6.65 -18.61 14.68
N PHE A 174 -5.91 -19.65 15.04
CA PHE A 174 -5.54 -20.71 14.10
C PHE A 174 -6.70 -21.68 14.01
N LEU A 175 -7.07 -22.00 12.79
CA LEU A 175 -7.99 -23.08 12.52
C LEU A 175 -7.16 -24.35 12.31
N ASP A 176 -7.27 -25.23 13.29
CA ASP A 176 -6.76 -26.59 13.15
C ASP A 176 -7.68 -27.35 12.20
N PRO A 177 -7.21 -27.75 11.00
CA PRO A 177 -8.03 -28.44 10.03
C PRO A 177 -8.52 -29.80 10.56
N SER A 178 -7.87 -30.37 11.56
CA SER A 178 -8.22 -31.69 12.10
C SER A 178 -9.40 -31.67 13.06
N ASN A 179 -9.67 -30.54 13.73
CA ASN A 179 -10.62 -30.50 14.83
C ASN A 179 -12.03 -30.00 14.47
N GLY A 180 -12.25 -29.43 13.27
CA GLY A 180 -13.57 -29.05 12.73
C GLY A 180 -14.43 -28.11 13.61
N SER A 181 -13.96 -27.76 14.81
CA SER A 181 -14.68 -27.09 15.87
C SER A 181 -13.96 -25.80 16.23
N TYR A 182 -14.71 -24.72 16.10
CA TYR A 182 -14.21 -23.36 16.07
C TYR A 182 -14.20 -22.66 17.44
N THR A 183 -14.68 -23.32 18.50
CA THR A 183 -15.21 -22.61 19.66
C THR A 183 -14.28 -22.53 20.87
N ASN A 184 -13.21 -23.34 20.94
CA ASN A 184 -12.45 -23.47 22.19
C ASN A 184 -10.95 -23.21 22.08
N ASN A 185 -10.42 -22.89 20.89
CA ASN A 185 -9.01 -22.53 20.80
C ASN A 185 -8.81 -21.11 21.34
N PRO A 186 -7.93 -20.91 22.34
CA PRO A 186 -7.58 -19.57 22.77
C PRO A 186 -7.05 -18.77 21.58
N PRO A 187 -7.39 -17.48 21.48
CA PRO A 187 -6.86 -16.66 20.41
C PRO A 187 -5.34 -16.68 20.46
N ILE A 188 -4.71 -16.90 19.30
CA ILE A 188 -3.25 -16.86 19.20
C ILE A 188 -2.80 -15.47 19.61
N PHE A 189 -3.55 -14.45 19.16
CA PHE A 189 -3.27 -13.06 19.44
C PHE A 189 -4.55 -12.25 19.69
N GLU A 190 -4.48 -11.43 20.73
CA GLU A 190 -5.41 -10.36 21.02
C GLU A 190 -4.68 -9.02 20.81
N LEU A 191 -5.17 -8.22 19.87
CA LEU A 191 -4.64 -6.90 19.59
C LEU A 191 -5.63 -5.84 20.06
N ASN A 192 -5.23 -5.12 21.10
CA ASN A 192 -5.96 -3.93 21.54
C ASN A 192 -5.67 -2.78 20.57
N LEU A 193 -6.68 -2.42 19.78
CA LEU A 193 -6.63 -1.24 18.95
C LEU A 193 -6.76 -0.03 19.86
N ASN A 194 -5.72 0.82 19.89
CA ASN A 194 -5.68 2.00 20.74
C ASN A 194 -5.51 3.26 19.90
N LEU A 195 -6.33 4.27 20.21
CA LEU A 195 -6.19 5.60 19.67
C LEU A 195 -5.05 6.32 20.39
N ALA A 196 -4.01 6.75 19.66
CA ALA A 196 -2.82 7.37 20.26
C ALA A 196 -3.07 8.78 20.79
N SER A 197 -4.04 9.50 20.22
CA SER A 197 -4.41 10.87 20.59
C SER A 197 -5.90 11.09 20.36
N GLN A 198 -6.50 12.08 21.01
CA GLN A 198 -7.90 12.44 20.75
C GLN A 198 -8.08 12.83 19.29
N TYR A 199 -8.73 11.96 18.52
CA TYR A 199 -9.18 12.29 17.18
C TYR A 199 -10.58 12.86 17.28
N LYS A 200 -10.67 14.19 17.39
CA LYS A 200 -11.93 14.87 17.12
C LYS A 200 -12.11 14.83 15.61
N ILE A 201 -12.96 13.91 15.15
CA ILE A 201 -13.55 14.05 13.82
C ILE A 201 -14.17 15.45 13.84
N PRO A 202 -13.77 16.36 12.93
CA PRO A 202 -14.48 17.61 12.78
C PRO A 202 -15.88 17.23 12.33
N LEU A 203 -16.76 17.04 13.31
CA LEU A 203 -18.19 17.03 13.11
C LEU A 203 -18.45 18.35 12.40
N THR A 204 -18.71 18.28 11.11
CA THR A 204 -19.57 19.26 10.46
C THR A 204 -20.81 19.30 11.34
N SER A 205 -20.85 20.33 12.19
CA SER A 205 -21.89 20.52 13.19
C SER A 205 -23.22 20.19 12.56
N SER A 206 -24.00 19.30 13.19
CA SER A 206 -25.35 18.89 12.80
C SER A 206 -26.07 19.96 11.99
N HIS A 207 -25.91 19.92 10.66
CA HIS A 207 -26.67 20.76 9.76
C HIS A 207 -27.96 20.01 9.54
N GLN A 208 -29.05 20.62 10.00
CA GLN A 208 -30.39 20.19 9.64
C GLN A 208 -30.40 19.98 8.13
N LYS A 209 -30.87 18.80 7.70
CA LYS A 209 -31.18 18.50 6.31
C LYS A 209 -32.18 19.53 5.81
N SER A 210 -31.69 20.63 5.29
CA SER A 210 -32.38 21.53 4.39
C SER A 210 -31.32 22.01 3.41
N ASP A 211 -31.28 21.31 2.27
CA ASP A 211 -30.47 21.54 1.08
C ASP A 211 -28.94 21.37 1.26
N ASP A 212 -28.35 20.51 0.42
CA ASP A 212 -27.01 19.88 0.50
C ASP A 212 -25.78 20.82 0.41
N ASN A 213 -25.85 22.00 1.02
CA ASN A 213 -24.89 23.08 0.85
C ASN A 213 -24.35 23.55 2.21
N VAL A 214 -23.11 23.19 2.55
CA VAL A 214 -22.43 23.75 3.75
C VAL A 214 -21.86 25.12 3.39
N ILE A 215 -22.58 26.18 3.76
CA ILE A 215 -22.14 27.57 3.58
C ILE A 215 -21.11 27.91 4.67
N CYS A 216 -19.92 28.35 4.27
CA CYS A 216 -18.93 28.90 5.21
C CYS A 216 -19.45 30.19 5.87
N SER A 217 -20.10 30.04 7.02
CA SER A 217 -20.72 31.13 7.78
C SER A 217 -19.70 32.05 8.46
N SER A 218 -18.49 31.57 8.73
CA SER A 218 -17.46 32.31 9.47
C SER A 218 -16.85 33.50 8.72
N LEU A 219 -16.97 33.58 7.39
CA LEU A 219 -16.30 34.62 6.58
C LEU A 219 -17.23 35.47 5.71
N LYS A 220 -18.54 35.18 5.70
CA LYS A 220 -19.45 35.69 4.65
C LYS A 220 -18.83 35.54 3.25
N CYS A 221 -18.02 34.51 3.02
CA CYS A 221 -17.42 34.29 1.71
C CYS A 221 -18.44 33.66 0.78
N GLY A 222 -19.40 32.88 1.29
CA GLY A 222 -20.36 32.20 0.41
C GLY A 222 -19.74 31.00 -0.31
N CYS A 223 -18.57 30.51 0.16
CA CYS A 223 -18.08 29.21 -0.26
C CYS A 223 -19.07 28.14 0.21
N ILE A 224 -19.63 27.39 -0.74
CA ILE A 224 -20.46 26.22 -0.45
C ILE A 224 -19.59 24.98 -0.65
N LEU A 225 -19.39 24.25 0.45
CA LEU A 225 -18.80 22.93 0.43
C LEU A 225 -19.96 21.93 0.28
N SER A 226 -20.18 21.47 -0.95
CA SER A 226 -21.04 20.33 -1.24
C SER A 226 -20.36 19.06 -0.73
N SER A 227 -21.14 18.15 -0.11
CA SER A 227 -20.66 16.83 0.31
C SER A 227 -20.30 15.93 -0.88
N ASP A 228 -20.93 16.17 -2.04
CA ASP A 228 -20.51 15.60 -3.32
C ASP A 228 -19.27 16.34 -3.82
N GLN A 229 -18.16 15.61 -3.94
CA GLN A 229 -16.81 16.03 -4.34
C GLN A 229 -16.70 16.78 -5.69
N SER A 230 -17.81 17.07 -6.37
CA SER A 230 -17.81 17.54 -7.75
C SER A 230 -17.91 19.07 -7.89
N ARG A 231 -18.33 19.82 -6.87
CA ARG A 231 -18.50 21.29 -7.00
C ARG A 231 -18.25 22.05 -5.70
N LEU A 232 -17.00 22.49 -5.52
CA LEU A 232 -16.67 23.58 -4.60
C LEU A 232 -17.20 24.87 -5.23
N SER A 233 -18.31 25.43 -4.74
CA SER A 233 -18.75 26.75 -5.19
C SER A 233 -17.87 27.78 -4.49
N ILE A 234 -16.72 28.06 -5.09
CA ILE A 234 -15.72 28.94 -4.55
C ILE A 234 -16.24 30.38 -4.64
N SER A 235 -16.30 31.04 -3.48
CA SER A 235 -16.61 32.47 -3.35
C SER A 235 -15.80 33.33 -4.31
N ASP A 236 -16.37 34.46 -4.77
CA ASP A 236 -15.60 35.50 -5.47
C ASP A 236 -14.42 36.03 -4.63
N LYS A 237 -14.47 35.88 -3.30
CA LYS A 237 -13.35 36.17 -2.40
C LYS A 237 -12.18 35.20 -2.48
N CYS A 238 -12.27 34.12 -3.25
CA CYS A 238 -11.14 33.21 -3.50
C CYS A 238 -10.44 33.48 -4.84
N ASN A 239 -10.85 34.53 -5.56
CA ASN A 239 -10.03 35.14 -6.62
C ASN A 239 -8.83 35.92 -6.04
N LEU A 240 -8.36 35.53 -4.85
CA LEU A 240 -7.20 36.09 -4.20
C LEU A 240 -5.98 35.77 -5.04
N ILE A 241 -5.40 36.83 -5.58
CA ILE A 241 -4.14 36.81 -6.29
C ILE A 241 -3.05 36.40 -5.30
N LEU A 242 -2.06 35.64 -5.77
CA LEU A 242 -0.90 35.20 -4.97
C LEU A 242 0.14 36.33 -4.82
N ASP A 243 -0.29 37.55 -4.50
CA ASP A 243 0.58 38.71 -4.31
C ASP A 243 1.16 38.80 -2.90
N ASP A 244 0.48 38.27 -1.89
CA ASP A 244 0.98 38.16 -0.52
C ASP A 244 1.96 36.98 -0.36
N MET A 245 3.26 37.28 -0.31
CA MET A 245 4.31 36.28 -0.11
C MET A 245 4.18 35.50 1.21
N LYS A 246 3.55 36.06 2.26
CA LYS A 246 3.27 35.32 3.50
C LYS A 246 2.23 34.23 3.26
N LEU A 247 1.24 34.51 2.41
CA LEU A 247 0.24 33.53 2.01
C LEU A 247 0.89 32.43 1.16
N VAL A 248 1.71 32.81 0.16
CA VAL A 248 2.44 31.84 -0.68
C VAL A 248 3.29 30.88 0.17
N HIS A 249 4.04 31.40 1.15
CA HIS A 249 4.81 30.57 2.08
C HIS A 249 3.94 29.63 2.92
N ARG A 250 2.76 30.07 3.37
CA ARG A 250 1.80 29.21 4.11
C ARG A 250 1.15 28.13 3.22
N LEU A 251 0.99 28.41 1.92
CA LEU A 251 0.44 27.46 0.95
C LEU A 251 1.47 26.40 0.53
N ALA A 252 2.76 26.75 0.54
CA ALA A 252 3.83 25.83 0.15
C ALA A 252 3.89 24.57 1.02
N GLU A 253 3.63 24.70 2.32
CA GLU A 253 3.70 23.58 3.27
C GLU A 253 2.69 22.43 2.97
N PRO A 254 1.36 22.69 2.89
CA PRO A 254 0.41 21.63 2.55
C PRO A 254 0.55 21.10 1.11
N LEU A 255 1.19 21.86 0.21
CA LEU A 255 1.38 21.49 -1.18
C LEU A 255 2.73 20.81 -1.47
N ARG A 256 3.62 20.70 -0.47
CA ARG A 256 5.02 20.30 -0.67
C ARG A 256 5.22 18.96 -1.35
N CYS A 257 4.34 17.99 -1.13
CA CYS A 257 4.49 16.67 -1.75
C CYS A 257 3.99 16.64 -3.20
N LEU A 258 3.31 17.70 -3.66
CA LEU A 258 2.62 17.76 -4.95
C LEU A 258 3.29 18.72 -5.94
N TRP A 259 4.35 19.43 -5.55
CA TRP A 259 4.89 20.56 -6.32
C TRP A 259 5.23 20.24 -7.78
N LYS A 260 5.79 19.07 -8.10
CA LYS A 260 6.04 18.67 -9.49
C LYS A 260 4.74 18.46 -10.28
N SER A 261 3.75 17.84 -9.66
CA SER A 261 2.42 17.66 -10.27
C SER A 261 1.76 19.02 -10.51
N ILE A 262 1.87 19.94 -9.54
CA ILE A 262 1.39 21.30 -9.67
C ILE A 262 2.09 21.99 -10.83
N GLY A 263 3.43 21.92 -10.90
CA GLY A 263 4.21 22.54 -11.97
C GLY A 263 3.80 22.06 -13.37
N ARG A 264 3.49 20.77 -13.53
CA ARG A 264 2.97 20.19 -14.78
C ARG A 264 1.58 20.71 -15.14
N GLU A 265 0.68 20.80 -14.17
CA GLU A 265 -0.68 21.34 -14.38
C GLU A 265 -0.69 22.85 -14.66
N LEU A 266 0.38 23.55 -14.25
CA LEU A 266 0.61 24.94 -14.59
C LEU A 266 1.20 25.13 -15.99
N SER A 267 1.31 24.07 -16.81
CA SER A 267 1.67 24.19 -18.23
C SER A 267 0.69 25.11 -18.98
N PRO A 268 1.16 26.04 -19.82
CA PRO A 268 2.51 26.15 -20.37
C PRO A 268 3.51 26.99 -19.55
N CYS A 269 3.16 27.46 -18.35
CA CYS A 269 4.03 28.33 -17.56
C CYS A 269 5.35 27.66 -17.17
N PHE A 270 5.40 26.33 -17.06
CA PHE A 270 6.60 25.57 -16.70
C PHE A 270 6.80 24.37 -17.63
N SER A 271 8.05 24.18 -18.06
CA SER A 271 8.53 22.98 -18.73
C SER A 271 9.16 22.00 -17.72
N GLU A 272 9.36 20.72 -18.08
CA GLU A 272 10.08 19.78 -17.20
C GLU A 272 11.50 20.27 -16.89
N ILE A 273 12.13 21.01 -17.80
CA ILE A 273 13.47 21.60 -17.59
C ILE A 273 13.43 22.64 -16.46
N ASP A 274 12.38 23.49 -16.42
CA ASP A 274 12.20 24.43 -15.30
C ASP A 274 12.04 23.67 -13.98
N LEU A 275 11.24 22.59 -13.96
CA LEU A 275 11.01 21.79 -12.75
C LEU A 275 12.27 21.10 -12.26
N ASP A 276 13.11 20.60 -13.16
CA ASP A 276 14.40 20.01 -12.80
C ASP A 276 15.38 21.06 -12.27
N ASP A 277 15.37 22.28 -12.83
CA ASP A 277 16.16 23.41 -12.33
C ASP A 277 15.71 23.84 -10.91
N PHE A 278 14.40 23.91 -10.63
CA PHE A 278 13.89 24.10 -9.27
C PHE A 278 14.39 23.02 -8.32
N ASN A 279 14.33 21.76 -8.74
CA ASN A 279 14.80 20.63 -7.93
C ASN A 279 16.30 20.75 -7.64
N GLN A 280 17.13 21.07 -8.64
CA GLN A 280 18.58 21.20 -8.44
C GLN A 280 18.93 22.38 -7.53
N ARG A 281 18.23 23.51 -7.66
CA ARG A 281 18.54 24.73 -6.89
C ARG A 281 18.06 24.69 -5.45
N TYR A 282 16.87 24.16 -5.19
CA TYR A 282 16.19 24.34 -3.91
C TYR A 282 15.97 23.03 -3.13
N PHE A 283 15.82 21.89 -3.80
CA PHE A 283 15.49 20.64 -3.11
C PHE A 283 16.62 20.19 -2.18
N LEU A 284 17.88 20.31 -2.64
CA LEU A 284 19.03 19.82 -1.88
C LEU A 284 19.34 20.68 -0.64
N SER A 285 19.02 21.98 -0.68
CA SER A 285 19.29 22.91 0.43
C SER A 285 18.14 22.99 1.42
N GLU A 286 16.90 23.10 0.92
CA GLU A 286 15.74 23.53 1.71
C GLU A 286 14.53 22.59 1.58
N GLY A 287 14.61 21.61 0.67
CA GLY A 287 13.63 20.54 0.51
C GLY A 287 12.41 20.91 -0.34
N ASN A 288 11.39 20.05 -0.26
CA ASN A 288 10.19 20.13 -1.09
C ASN A 288 9.33 21.38 -0.82
N GLN A 289 9.30 21.86 0.41
CA GLN A 289 8.53 23.05 0.77
C GLN A 289 9.06 24.27 0.01
N GLU A 290 10.38 24.46 -0.03
CA GLU A 290 10.98 25.59 -0.74
C GLU A 290 10.79 25.47 -2.26
N CYS A 291 10.92 24.26 -2.82
CA CYS A 291 10.59 24.03 -4.23
C CYS A 291 9.17 24.48 -4.58
N THR A 292 8.21 24.21 -3.68
CA THR A 292 6.81 24.61 -3.85
C THR A 292 6.63 26.11 -3.74
N TYR A 293 7.29 26.73 -2.76
CA TYR A 293 7.28 28.17 -2.57
C TYR A 293 7.81 28.91 -3.80
N GLN A 294 8.99 28.50 -4.30
CA GLN A 294 9.62 29.12 -5.47
C GLN A 294 8.81 28.87 -6.75
N LEU A 295 8.21 27.69 -6.92
CA LEU A 295 7.30 27.42 -8.03
C LEU A 295 6.09 28.36 -8.03
N LEU A 296 5.40 28.51 -6.88
CA LEU A 296 4.22 29.37 -6.76
C LEU A 296 4.56 30.85 -6.95
N ARG A 297 5.72 31.28 -6.45
CA ARG A 297 6.25 32.63 -6.64
C ARG A 297 6.60 32.92 -8.10
N GLU A 298 7.27 31.99 -8.78
CA GLU A 298 7.59 32.11 -10.20
C GLU A 298 6.33 32.10 -11.07
N TRP A 299 5.32 31.31 -10.68
CA TRP A 299 4.04 31.27 -11.38
C TRP A 299 3.35 32.63 -11.34
N TYR A 300 3.30 33.25 -10.17
CA TYR A 300 2.80 34.61 -10.03
C TYR A 300 3.59 35.63 -10.86
N THR A 301 4.91 35.47 -10.95
CA THR A 301 5.77 36.35 -11.77
C THR A 301 5.48 36.19 -13.26
N ARG A 302 5.24 34.96 -13.74
CA ARG A 302 4.99 34.66 -15.16
C ARG A 302 3.55 34.96 -15.61
N ASP A 303 2.55 34.66 -14.77
CA ASP A 303 1.13 34.88 -15.07
C ASP A 303 0.35 35.33 -13.81
N PRO A 304 0.42 36.62 -13.45
CA PRO A 304 -0.21 37.14 -12.24
C PRO A 304 -1.74 37.09 -12.27
N HIS A 305 -2.35 37.04 -13.46
CA HIS A 305 -3.81 37.02 -13.60
C HIS A 305 -4.39 35.63 -13.32
N GLN A 306 -3.66 34.57 -13.69
CA GLN A 306 -4.06 33.18 -13.41
C GLN A 306 -3.55 32.66 -12.07
N ALA A 307 -2.49 33.26 -11.51
CA ALA A 307 -1.91 32.91 -10.23
C ALA A 307 -2.80 33.34 -9.05
N ASN A 308 -3.92 32.64 -8.88
CA ASN A 308 -4.87 32.84 -7.79
C ASN A 308 -5.25 31.51 -7.11
N ILE A 309 -5.73 31.59 -5.88
CA ILE A 309 -6.05 30.42 -5.06
C ILE A 309 -7.18 29.59 -5.67
N ARG A 310 -8.17 30.24 -6.28
CA ARG A 310 -9.26 29.55 -6.97
C ARG A 310 -8.73 28.64 -8.07
N TYR A 311 -7.73 29.08 -8.85
CA TYR A 311 -7.10 28.23 -9.86
C TYR A 311 -6.50 26.99 -9.22
N LEU A 312 -5.70 27.14 -8.16
CA LEU A 312 -5.13 26.00 -7.42
C LEU A 312 -6.21 25.03 -6.93
N LEU A 313 -7.30 25.54 -6.35
CA LEU A 313 -8.35 24.71 -5.76
C LEU A 313 -9.28 24.05 -6.79
N THR A 314 -9.42 24.62 -7.99
CA THR A 314 -10.34 24.12 -9.03
C THR A 314 -9.67 23.25 -10.07
N ARG A 315 -8.42 23.56 -10.43
CA ARG A 315 -7.69 22.86 -11.50
C ARG A 315 -6.89 21.69 -10.98
N LEU A 316 -6.20 21.87 -9.86
CA LEU A 316 -5.49 20.79 -9.23
C LEU A 316 -6.54 19.96 -8.49
N GLN A 317 -6.73 18.71 -8.89
CA GLN A 317 -7.60 17.75 -8.20
C GLN A 317 -6.97 17.39 -6.84
N LEU A 318 -6.92 18.35 -5.93
CA LEU A 318 -6.24 18.23 -4.65
C LEU A 318 -7.09 17.36 -3.70
N PRO A 319 -6.45 16.48 -2.91
CA PRO A 319 -7.11 15.81 -1.80
C PRO A 319 -7.87 16.80 -0.91
N PHE A 320 -9.07 16.41 -0.48
CA PHE A 320 -9.97 17.29 0.30
C PHE A 320 -9.31 17.87 1.56
N HIS A 321 -8.44 17.09 2.24
CA HIS A 321 -7.73 17.56 3.44
C HIS A 321 -6.73 18.70 3.13
N ILE A 322 -6.10 18.69 1.94
CA ILE A 322 -5.22 19.76 1.47
C ILE A 322 -6.05 21.01 1.17
N VAL A 323 -7.17 20.85 0.47
CA VAL A 323 -8.11 21.95 0.17
C VAL A 323 -8.58 22.64 1.46
N MET A 324 -8.99 21.85 2.46
CA MET A 324 -9.39 22.38 3.77
C MET A 324 -8.24 23.11 4.49
N THR A 325 -7.01 22.59 4.40
CA THR A 325 -5.84 23.24 5.00
C THR A 325 -5.53 24.58 4.33
N ILE A 326 -5.56 24.63 2.99
CA ILE A 326 -5.40 25.85 2.20
C ILE A 326 -6.48 26.86 2.57
N HIS A 327 -7.75 26.45 2.59
CA HIS A 327 -8.86 27.31 2.97
C HIS A 327 -8.65 27.91 4.37
N ASN A 328 -8.30 27.10 5.36
CA ASN A 328 -8.04 27.57 6.73
C ASN A 328 -6.86 28.54 6.81
N ASN A 329 -5.79 28.32 6.02
CA ASN A 329 -4.66 29.24 5.96
C ASN A 329 -5.05 30.58 5.36
N VAL A 330 -5.85 30.58 4.29
CA VAL A 330 -6.43 31.80 3.70
C VAL A 330 -7.26 32.53 4.74
N VAL A 331 -8.23 31.85 5.36
CA VAL A 331 -9.08 32.42 6.42
C VAL A 331 -8.24 33.09 7.50
N ARG A 332 -7.22 32.41 8.02
CA ARG A 332 -6.36 32.94 9.09
C ARG A 332 -5.56 34.15 8.66
N THR A 333 -5.08 34.20 7.42
CA THR A 333 -4.32 35.35 6.93
C THR A 333 -5.19 36.61 6.85
N PHE A 334 -6.44 36.49 6.38
CA PHE A 334 -7.36 37.62 6.23
C PHE A 334 -8.16 37.99 7.49
N SER A 335 -8.27 37.10 8.48
CA SER A 335 -8.90 37.42 9.76
C SER A 335 -7.98 38.17 10.74
N LEU A 336 -6.67 38.21 10.46
CA LEU A 336 -5.66 38.87 11.30
C LEU A 336 -5.19 40.23 10.74
N SER A 337 -5.63 40.58 9.54
CA SER A 337 -5.48 41.90 8.91
C SER A 337 -6.72 42.74 9.18
#